data_AF-A0A552AS87-F1
#
_entry.id   AF-A0A552AS87-F1
#
_cell.length_a   1.000
_cell.length_b   1.000
_cell.length_c   1.000
_cell.angle_alpha   90.00
_cell.angle_beta   90.00
_cell.angle_gamma   90.00
#
_symmetry.space_group_name_H-M   'P 1'
#
loop_
_entity.id
_entity.type
_entity.pdbx_description
1 polymer ?
#
loop_
_entity_poly.entity_id
_entity_poly.type
_entity_poly.pdbx_seq_one_letter_code
_entity_poly.pdbx_strand_id
1 'polypeptide(L)'
;MKESTVPTINLAPKLRRDLSLWNPFDYLLLLYWLFYFPQAVRWYVETRDGGDNHPVQLRLRIQGLLLTVIIVLIICSIAANLGLSVNWGDVLSGVVWGVVWFVVVWGVVSGVVWGVVSGVALGVALGVLWGVALGAMSGVLWGVVSGVLWGVVSGVVLGVDSGVVSGVVSGVVLSVASSVGSGVLSGVLSGVLSGVWWGVVWGVVLIFAFFRPDNWLIGLLAGPQGRLFPRITLLPLPGLTSTLQQWLQQDWETAINNLNQYLRYSRQFIPVLAAVNRVLPQFPEAEIIYRVSRLAENPSDWQLLKYASAKPFSWSDSQIRLDTPARAAAAGFWYLHQQDTEKAETAFAVVRSLAYGEEMYSLAQTLHRFSQAATPDSIASLEVAPIAAEPSLRPQTWQAISSLNRVIAEIALAQRSYSQETRDRIIGELSDIIDRQAANLPLAEKALILSIAQKWKTCCSSSL
;
A
#
# COMPACT_ATOMS: atom_id res chain seq x y z
N MET A 1 -2.16 -28.15 31.05
CA MET A 1 -2.07 -27.15 29.96
C MET A 1 -0.64 -27.18 29.47
N LYS A 2 -0.37 -27.61 28.23
CA LYS A 2 0.97 -27.42 27.65
C LYS A 2 1.15 -25.91 27.52
N GLU A 3 2.12 -25.34 28.21
CA GLU A 3 2.55 -23.96 27.95
C GLU A 3 2.83 -23.85 26.46
N SER A 4 2.19 -22.89 25.78
CA SER A 4 2.53 -22.55 24.41
C SER A 4 4.02 -22.26 24.35
N THR A 5 4.76 -23.03 23.55
CA THR A 5 6.18 -22.79 23.28
C THR A 5 6.38 -21.59 22.33
N VAL A 6 5.30 -21.05 21.75
CA VAL A 6 5.32 -19.90 20.86
C VAL A 6 5.23 -18.61 21.68
N PRO A 7 6.25 -17.72 21.60
CA PRO A 7 6.23 -16.47 22.35
C PRO A 7 5.20 -15.50 21.77
N THR A 8 4.46 -14.79 22.62
CA THR A 8 3.59 -13.69 22.18
C THR A 8 4.42 -12.43 21.93
N ILE A 9 4.51 -12.01 20.68
CA ILE A 9 5.30 -10.83 20.29
C ILE A 9 4.42 -9.60 20.27
N ASN A 10 4.95 -8.49 20.79
CA ASN A 10 4.33 -7.17 20.66
C ASN A 10 5.36 -6.20 20.07
N LEU A 11 5.19 -5.92 18.77
CA LEU A 11 6.04 -5.01 18.02
C LEU A 11 5.50 -3.57 18.05
N ALA A 12 4.35 -3.32 18.68
CA ALA A 12 3.78 -1.99 18.75
C ALA A 12 4.69 -1.02 19.51
N PRO A 13 4.66 0.28 19.17
CA PRO A 13 5.40 1.29 19.91
C PRO A 13 4.95 1.34 21.37
N LYS A 14 5.91 1.47 22.30
CA LYS A 14 5.65 1.48 23.76
C LYS A 14 5.63 2.91 24.32
N LEU A 15 4.88 3.82 23.69
CA LEU A 15 4.77 5.20 24.16
C LEU A 15 3.48 5.41 24.98
N ARG A 16 3.64 5.64 26.29
CA ARG A 16 2.51 5.81 27.24
C ARG A 16 2.04 7.26 27.40
N ARG A 17 2.79 8.24 26.90
CA ARG A 17 2.49 9.67 27.01
C ARG A 17 2.46 10.34 25.63
N ASP A 18 1.89 11.52 25.54
CA ASP A 18 1.93 12.31 24.31
C ASP A 18 3.34 12.85 24.06
N LEU A 19 3.64 13.09 22.78
CA LEU A 19 4.86 13.76 22.35
C LEU A 19 4.80 15.23 22.78
N SER A 20 5.86 15.66 23.47
CA SER A 20 6.01 17.02 23.95
C SER A 20 6.85 17.84 22.99
N LEU A 21 6.43 19.07 22.71
CA LEU A 21 7.18 20.04 21.93
C LEU A 21 8.49 20.48 22.61
N TRP A 22 8.59 20.29 23.92
CA TRP A 22 9.69 20.81 24.74
C TRP A 22 10.68 19.74 25.19
N ASN A 23 10.39 18.47 24.91
CA ASN A 23 11.28 17.38 25.30
C ASN A 23 12.21 17.01 24.13
N PRO A 24 13.53 17.25 24.21
CA PRO A 24 14.46 16.92 23.12
C PRO A 24 14.48 15.42 22.79
N PHE A 25 14.23 14.54 23.77
CA PHE A 25 14.16 13.09 23.53
C PHE A 25 12.99 12.69 22.62
N ASP A 26 11.90 13.48 22.59
CA ASP A 26 10.76 13.20 21.72
C ASP A 26 11.10 13.49 20.26
N TYR A 27 11.97 14.47 20.00
CA TYR A 27 12.51 14.73 18.65
C TYR A 27 13.45 13.62 18.19
N LEU A 28 14.30 13.09 19.09
CA LEU A 28 15.12 11.91 18.78
C LEU A 28 14.26 10.67 18.52
N LEU A 29 13.19 10.49 19.29
CA LEU A 29 12.24 9.41 19.08
C LEU A 29 11.51 9.55 17.74
N LEU A 30 11.08 10.77 17.39
CA LEU A 30 10.46 11.06 16.09
C LEU A 30 11.42 10.83 14.93
N LEU A 31 12.69 11.21 15.09
CA LEU A 31 13.74 10.92 14.11
C LEU A 31 13.90 9.41 13.92
N TYR A 32 13.96 8.67 15.03
CA TYR A 32 13.99 7.21 14.99
C TYR A 32 12.73 6.64 14.32
N TRP A 33 11.54 7.14 14.61
CA TRP A 33 10.33 6.70 13.93
C TRP A 33 10.39 7.00 12.43
N LEU A 34 10.81 8.20 12.03
CA LEU A 34 10.91 8.56 10.61
C LEU A 34 11.86 7.63 9.83
N PHE A 35 13.03 7.33 10.40
CA PHE A 35 14.09 6.60 9.70
C PHE A 35 14.13 5.09 9.94
N TYR A 36 13.61 4.61 11.08
CA TYR A 36 13.74 3.22 11.53
C TYR A 36 12.41 2.57 11.97
N PHE A 37 11.34 3.34 12.20
CA PHE A 37 10.01 2.79 12.52
C PHE A 37 8.82 3.68 12.09
N PRO A 38 8.60 3.93 10.78
CA PRO A 38 7.62 4.90 10.30
C PRO A 38 6.19 4.52 10.65
N GLN A 39 5.92 3.21 10.77
CA GLN A 39 4.61 2.71 11.21
C GLN A 39 4.25 3.17 12.63
N ALA A 40 5.23 3.56 13.47
CA ALA A 40 4.97 4.10 14.80
C ALA A 40 4.27 5.46 14.76
N VAL A 41 4.54 6.29 13.75
CA VAL A 41 3.86 7.58 13.57
C VAL A 41 2.38 7.35 13.31
N ARG A 42 2.07 6.44 12.36
CA ARG A 42 0.69 6.06 12.04
C ARG A 42 -0.02 5.50 13.29
N TRP A 43 0.62 4.58 14.00
CA TRP A 43 0.09 4.04 15.25
C TRP A 43 -0.18 5.13 16.30
N TYR A 44 0.72 6.09 16.46
CA TYR A 44 0.57 7.17 17.43
C TYR A 44 -0.63 8.05 17.10
N VAL A 45 -0.82 8.39 15.82
CA VAL A 45 -2.01 9.11 15.35
C VAL A 45 -3.26 8.25 15.62
N GLU A 46 -3.32 7.02 15.14
CA GLU A 46 -4.50 6.14 15.34
C GLU A 46 -4.88 5.96 16.82
N THR A 47 -3.90 5.85 17.72
CA THR A 47 -4.16 5.57 19.15
C THR A 47 -4.57 6.82 19.93
N ARG A 48 -4.09 8.01 19.54
CA ARG A 48 -4.27 9.25 20.30
C ARG A 48 -5.29 10.21 19.68
N ASP A 49 -5.57 10.06 18.39
CA ASP A 49 -6.36 11.02 17.63
C ASP A 49 -7.88 10.78 17.72
N GLY A 50 -8.33 9.60 18.19
CA GLY A 50 -9.70 9.36 18.67
C GLY A 50 -10.87 9.78 17.76
N GLY A 51 -10.64 10.07 16.48
CA GLY A 51 -11.58 10.76 15.59
C GLY A 51 -11.58 12.29 15.83
N ASP A 52 -11.01 13.04 14.89
CA ASP A 52 -11.07 14.50 14.74
C ASP A 52 -10.34 15.39 15.78
N ASN A 53 -9.35 14.87 16.53
CA ASN A 53 -8.53 15.72 17.41
C ASN A 53 -7.38 16.46 16.68
N HIS A 54 -7.74 17.61 16.10
CA HIS A 54 -6.82 18.61 15.52
C HIS A 54 -5.53 18.93 16.35
N PRO A 55 -5.49 18.91 17.71
CA PRO A 55 -4.27 19.27 18.45
C PRO A 55 -3.11 18.28 18.34
N VAL A 56 -3.36 16.96 18.21
CA VAL A 56 -2.27 15.96 18.16
C VAL A 56 -1.56 16.02 16.82
N GLN A 57 -2.33 16.06 15.72
CA GLN A 57 -1.77 16.21 14.38
C GLN A 57 -1.02 17.55 14.23
N LEU A 58 -1.55 18.64 14.80
CA LEU A 58 -0.89 19.94 14.79
C LEU A 58 0.46 19.90 15.51
N ARG A 59 0.53 19.29 16.70
CA ARG A 59 1.79 19.12 17.45
C ARG A 59 2.82 18.34 16.64
N LEU A 60 2.42 17.23 16.02
CA LEU A 60 3.30 16.44 15.14
C LEU A 60 3.81 17.26 13.94
N ARG A 61 2.95 18.06 13.30
CA ARG A 61 3.34 18.95 12.20
C ARG A 61 4.38 19.98 12.64
N ILE A 62 4.16 20.61 13.80
CA ILE A 62 5.12 21.55 14.38
C ILE A 62 6.44 20.85 14.71
N GLN A 63 6.40 19.67 15.33
CA GLN A 63 7.61 18.90 15.63
C GLN A 63 8.37 18.52 14.36
N GLY A 64 7.68 18.09 13.30
CA GLY A 64 8.28 17.77 12.01
C GLY A 64 8.92 18.98 11.32
N LEU A 65 8.28 20.15 11.40
CA LEU A 65 8.83 21.40 10.87
C LEU A 65 10.09 21.83 11.63
N LEU A 66 10.04 21.79 12.97
CA LEU A 66 11.22 22.06 13.82
C LEU A 66 12.35 21.07 13.54
N LEU A 67 12.04 19.78 13.43
CA LEU A 67 13.02 18.73 13.14
C LEU A 67 13.69 18.97 11.77
N THR A 68 12.95 19.40 10.76
CA THR A 68 13.49 19.71 9.43
C THR A 68 14.53 20.84 9.51
N VAL A 69 14.21 21.94 10.22
CA VAL A 69 15.13 23.06 10.42
C VAL A 69 16.38 22.60 11.20
N ILE A 70 16.17 21.87 12.30
CA ILE A 70 17.25 21.41 13.20
C ILE A 70 18.21 20.46 12.47
N ILE A 71 17.71 19.50 11.69
CA ILE A 71 18.55 18.55 10.95
C ILE A 71 19.45 19.28 9.96
N VAL A 72 18.90 20.23 9.19
CA VAL A 72 19.69 20.99 8.20
C VAL A 72 20.82 21.76 8.89
N LEU A 73 20.52 22.43 10.01
CA LEU A 73 21.54 23.15 10.78
C LEU A 73 22.64 22.21 11.32
N ILE A 74 22.26 21.03 11.83
CA ILE A 74 23.23 20.02 12.32
C ILE A 74 24.13 19.53 11.19
N ILE A 75 23.55 19.16 10.03
CA ILE A 75 24.32 18.67 8.87
C ILE A 75 25.30 19.74 8.39
N CYS A 76 24.83 20.99 8.25
CA CYS A 76 25.67 22.11 7.84
C CYS A 76 26.79 22.41 8.86
N SER A 77 26.49 22.31 10.16
CA SER A 77 27.51 22.49 11.21
C SER A 77 28.57 21.39 11.17
N ILE A 78 28.16 20.12 10.97
CA ILE A 78 29.10 19.00 10.81
C ILE A 78 29.96 19.19 9.55
N ALA A 79 29.36 19.58 8.42
CA ALA A 79 30.08 19.85 7.18
C ALA A 79 31.14 20.95 7.36
N ALA A 80 30.80 22.04 8.05
CA ALA A 80 31.74 23.11 8.37
C ALA A 80 32.89 22.61 9.26
N ASN A 81 32.59 21.78 10.28
CA ASN A 81 33.61 21.19 11.15
C ASN A 81 34.52 20.18 10.44
N LEU A 82 34.06 19.58 9.34
CA LEU A 82 34.85 18.71 8.46
C LEU A 82 35.65 19.48 7.42
N GLY A 83 35.63 20.82 7.46
CA GLY A 83 36.39 21.69 6.56
C GLY A 83 35.72 21.95 5.20
N LEU A 84 34.44 21.60 5.03
CA LEU A 84 33.67 21.95 3.84
C LEU A 84 33.20 23.40 3.93
N SER A 85 33.30 24.15 2.84
CA SER A 85 32.78 25.51 2.77
C SER A 85 31.25 25.51 2.78
N VAL A 86 30.65 26.00 3.86
CA VAL A 86 29.19 26.11 4.00
C VAL A 86 28.77 27.57 3.85
N ASN A 87 27.93 27.87 2.86
CA ASN A 87 27.32 29.19 2.74
C ASN A 87 26.05 29.27 3.59
N TRP A 88 26.15 29.88 4.76
CA TRP A 88 25.03 30.04 5.69
C TRP A 88 23.87 30.88 5.12
N GLY A 89 24.12 31.78 4.17
CA GLY A 89 23.07 32.55 3.48
C GLY A 89 22.21 31.68 2.56
N ASP A 90 22.84 30.77 1.82
CA ASP A 90 22.13 29.80 0.96
C ASP A 90 21.39 28.76 1.79
N VAL A 91 21.97 28.33 2.92
CA VAL A 91 21.31 27.43 3.88
C VAL A 91 20.06 28.09 4.47
N LEU A 92 20.17 29.35 4.92
CA LEU A 92 19.05 30.08 5.50
C LEU A 92 17.93 30.29 4.48
N SER A 93 18.28 30.73 3.26
CA SER A 93 17.29 30.92 2.20
C SER A 93 16.64 29.60 1.79
N GLY A 94 17.40 28.51 1.65
CA GLY A 94 16.88 27.18 1.35
C GLY A 94 15.93 26.65 2.43
N VAL A 95 16.25 26.84 3.73
CA VAL A 95 15.38 26.45 4.84
C VAL A 95 14.10 27.28 4.85
N VAL A 96 14.19 28.59 4.66
CA VAL A 96 13.02 29.48 4.61
C VAL A 96 12.12 29.11 3.43
N TRP A 97 12.67 28.91 2.23
CA TRP A 97 11.91 28.46 1.07
C TRP A 97 11.29 27.08 1.29
N GLY A 98 12.02 26.13 1.87
CA GLY A 98 11.51 24.79 2.17
C GLY A 98 10.37 24.81 3.19
N VAL A 99 10.48 25.62 4.25
CA VAL A 99 9.42 25.78 5.26
C VAL A 99 8.20 26.50 4.68
N VAL A 100 8.41 27.58 3.92
CA VAL A 100 7.33 28.33 3.26
C VAL A 100 6.61 27.43 2.24
N TRP A 101 7.36 26.69 1.42
CA TRP A 101 6.79 25.72 0.50
C TRP A 101 6.02 24.63 1.23
N PHE A 102 6.57 24.05 2.30
CA PHE A 102 5.89 23.03 3.09
C PHE A 102 4.59 23.56 3.73
N VAL A 103 4.60 24.75 4.33
CA VAL A 103 3.42 25.34 4.97
C VAL A 103 2.37 25.79 3.95
N VAL A 104 2.79 26.43 2.86
CA VAL A 104 1.89 26.97 1.82
C VAL A 104 1.36 25.85 0.93
N VAL A 105 2.21 24.96 0.42
CA VAL A 105 1.78 23.88 -0.46
C VAL A 105 0.99 22.85 0.31
N TRP A 106 1.44 22.37 1.48
CA TRP A 106 0.65 21.38 2.23
C TRP A 106 -0.65 21.98 2.79
N GLY A 107 -0.64 23.26 3.21
CA GLY A 107 -1.83 23.97 3.66
C GLY A 107 -2.88 24.15 2.55
N VAL A 108 -2.45 24.44 1.32
CA VAL A 108 -3.35 24.66 0.17
C VAL A 108 -3.74 23.35 -0.51
N VAL A 109 -2.82 22.38 -0.61
CA VAL A 109 -3.07 21.04 -1.18
C VAL A 109 -4.06 20.26 -0.31
N SER A 110 -4.01 20.37 1.02
CA SER A 110 -5.02 19.72 1.88
C SER A 110 -6.46 20.20 1.59
N GLY A 111 -6.64 21.49 1.29
CA GLY A 111 -7.94 22.08 0.99
C GLY A 111 -8.42 21.91 -0.46
N VAL A 112 -7.49 21.79 -1.42
CA VAL A 112 -7.82 21.70 -2.85
C VAL A 112 -7.77 20.26 -3.38
N VAL A 113 -6.95 19.39 -2.80
CA VAL A 113 -6.75 18.03 -3.33
C VAL A 113 -7.94 17.13 -3.09
N TRP A 114 -8.64 17.15 -1.95
CA TRP A 114 -9.82 16.25 -1.84
C TRP A 114 -10.98 16.61 -2.78
N GLY A 115 -11.08 17.87 -3.23
CA GLY A 115 -12.02 18.29 -4.28
C GLY A 115 -11.55 18.04 -5.72
N VAL A 116 -10.26 17.77 -5.94
CA VAL A 116 -9.63 17.63 -7.28
C VAL A 116 -8.93 16.26 -7.47
N VAL A 117 -8.89 15.40 -6.45
CA VAL A 117 -8.23 14.07 -6.44
C VAL A 117 -8.63 13.21 -7.65
N SER A 118 -9.82 13.40 -8.20
CA SER A 118 -10.38 12.60 -9.30
C SER A 118 -10.35 13.28 -10.69
N GLY A 119 -10.08 14.59 -10.80
CA GLY A 119 -10.21 15.31 -12.08
C GLY A 119 -8.94 15.37 -12.95
N VAL A 120 -7.75 15.40 -12.34
CA VAL A 120 -6.48 15.70 -13.06
C VAL A 120 -5.49 14.54 -13.03
N ALA A 121 -5.64 13.59 -12.09
CA ALA A 121 -4.78 12.41 -11.99
C ALA A 121 -4.81 11.52 -13.26
N LEU A 122 -5.91 11.55 -14.03
CA LEU A 122 -6.04 10.87 -15.33
C LEU A 122 -5.69 11.74 -16.55
N GLY A 123 -5.75 13.07 -16.45
CA GLY A 123 -5.43 13.97 -17.57
C GLY A 123 -3.92 14.09 -17.86
N VAL A 124 -3.09 14.05 -16.82
CA VAL A 124 -1.62 14.21 -16.96
C VAL A 124 -0.92 12.88 -17.25
N ALA A 125 -1.48 11.77 -16.79
CA ALA A 125 -0.98 10.42 -17.13
C ALA A 125 -1.02 10.15 -18.65
N LEU A 126 -1.95 10.78 -19.38
CA LEU A 126 -2.06 10.70 -20.85
C LEU A 126 -1.39 11.86 -21.60
N GLY A 127 -1.28 13.05 -21.01
CA GLY A 127 -0.56 14.19 -21.61
C GLY A 127 0.95 13.95 -21.78
N VAL A 128 1.54 13.15 -20.89
CA VAL A 128 2.95 12.71 -20.98
C VAL A 128 3.17 11.67 -22.09
N LEU A 129 2.13 10.95 -22.53
CA LEU A 129 2.24 10.02 -23.66
C LEU A 129 2.30 10.74 -25.02
N TRP A 130 1.77 11.98 -25.14
CA TRP A 130 1.64 12.71 -26.41
C TRP A 130 2.47 14.00 -26.52
N GLY A 131 2.91 14.63 -25.43
CA GLY A 131 3.84 15.78 -25.48
C GLY A 131 5.27 15.42 -25.95
N VAL A 132 5.55 14.12 -26.06
CA VAL A 132 6.63 13.53 -26.85
C VAL A 132 6.65 14.05 -28.30
N ALA A 133 5.55 14.59 -28.83
CA ALA A 133 5.53 15.27 -30.13
C ALA A 133 6.23 16.66 -30.14
N LEU A 134 6.25 17.40 -29.02
CA LEU A 134 6.91 18.72 -28.92
C LEU A 134 8.40 18.60 -28.56
N GLY A 135 8.78 17.49 -27.92
CA GLY A 135 10.16 17.02 -27.86
C GLY A 135 10.81 16.83 -29.24
N ALA A 136 10.01 16.71 -30.31
CA ALA A 136 10.50 16.63 -31.68
C ALA A 136 10.61 17.99 -32.40
N MET A 137 9.98 19.07 -31.91
CA MET A 137 9.95 20.36 -32.63
C MET A 137 10.97 21.37 -32.08
N SER A 138 11.26 21.35 -30.77
CA SER A 138 12.27 22.23 -30.15
C SER A 138 13.71 21.77 -30.41
N GLY A 139 13.95 20.44 -30.43
CA GLY A 139 15.25 19.87 -30.82
C GLY A 139 15.62 20.14 -32.28
N VAL A 140 14.62 20.27 -33.15
CA VAL A 140 14.82 20.62 -34.57
C VAL A 140 14.98 22.13 -34.77
N LEU A 141 14.26 22.98 -34.01
CA LEU A 141 14.41 24.44 -34.13
C LEU A 141 15.77 24.94 -33.66
N TRP A 142 16.30 24.47 -32.53
CA TRP A 142 17.61 24.95 -32.03
C TRP A 142 18.78 24.27 -32.75
N GLY A 143 18.64 23.00 -33.13
CA GLY A 143 19.66 22.26 -33.87
C GLY A 143 19.84 22.74 -35.32
N VAL A 144 18.76 23.10 -36.01
CA VAL A 144 18.82 23.56 -37.41
C VAL A 144 19.13 25.07 -37.49
N VAL A 145 18.59 25.91 -36.60
CA VAL A 145 18.83 27.36 -36.63
C VAL A 145 20.28 27.71 -36.23
N SER A 146 20.85 27.09 -35.20
CA SER A 146 22.23 27.36 -34.80
C SER A 146 23.27 26.70 -35.72
N GLY A 147 22.97 25.54 -36.31
CA GLY A 147 23.86 24.86 -37.25
C GLY A 147 23.95 25.55 -38.62
N VAL A 148 22.83 26.05 -39.14
CA VAL A 148 22.77 26.69 -40.46
C VAL A 148 23.18 28.17 -40.40
N LEU A 149 22.83 28.92 -39.35
CA LEU A 149 23.25 30.33 -39.21
C LEU A 149 24.76 30.47 -39.01
N TRP A 150 25.40 29.59 -38.23
CA TRP A 150 26.84 29.73 -37.95
C TRP A 150 27.72 29.06 -39.00
N GLY A 151 27.27 27.93 -39.59
CA GLY A 151 27.98 27.24 -40.66
C GLY A 151 28.00 27.99 -41.99
N VAL A 152 26.89 28.64 -42.37
CA VAL A 152 26.78 29.36 -43.64
C VAL A 152 27.38 30.78 -43.56
N VAL A 153 27.23 31.47 -42.41
CA VAL A 153 27.80 32.81 -42.23
C VAL A 153 29.33 32.77 -42.07
N SER A 154 29.89 31.73 -41.42
CA SER A 154 31.34 31.60 -41.31
C SER A 154 32.01 31.02 -42.56
N GLY A 155 31.32 30.15 -43.31
CA GLY A 155 31.88 29.50 -44.51
C GLY A 155 31.86 30.37 -45.77
N VAL A 156 30.91 31.31 -45.89
CA VAL A 156 30.78 32.16 -47.09
C VAL A 156 31.45 33.53 -46.93
N VAL A 157 31.66 34.03 -45.70
CA VAL A 157 32.26 35.36 -45.49
C VAL A 157 33.80 35.34 -45.45
N LEU A 158 34.44 34.18 -45.28
CA LEU A 158 35.91 34.04 -45.26
C LEU A 158 36.43 32.98 -46.25
N GLY A 159 35.72 32.80 -47.37
CA GLY A 159 35.99 31.76 -48.37
C GLY A 159 36.21 32.28 -49.79
N VAL A 160 36.52 33.57 -49.98
CA VAL A 160 37.01 34.05 -51.28
C VAL A 160 38.28 34.88 -51.05
N ASP A 161 39.34 34.44 -51.72
CA ASP A 161 40.67 35.06 -51.82
C ASP A 161 41.58 35.01 -50.59
N SER A 162 41.95 33.80 -50.16
CA SER A 162 43.33 33.29 -50.38
C SER A 162 43.59 32.01 -49.58
N GLY A 163 44.29 31.05 -50.19
CA GLY A 163 45.04 30.04 -49.44
C GLY A 163 44.43 28.64 -49.34
N VAL A 164 43.75 28.17 -50.38
CA VAL A 164 43.24 26.78 -50.55
C VAL A 164 44.33 25.69 -50.39
N VAL A 165 45.62 26.03 -50.30
CA VAL A 165 46.71 25.05 -50.07
C VAL A 165 47.21 25.02 -48.61
N SER A 166 47.10 26.12 -47.84
CA SER A 166 47.51 26.16 -46.41
C SER A 166 46.36 25.77 -45.46
N GLY A 167 45.12 26.11 -45.83
CA GLY A 167 43.93 25.83 -45.01
C GLY A 167 43.55 24.35 -44.92
N VAL A 168 43.88 23.53 -45.93
CA VAL A 168 43.51 22.11 -45.93
C VAL A 168 44.42 21.29 -45.00
N VAL A 169 45.72 21.57 -44.95
CA VAL A 169 46.65 20.82 -44.07
C VAL A 169 46.56 21.31 -42.63
N SER A 170 46.61 22.63 -42.38
CA SER A 170 46.50 23.17 -41.02
C SER A 170 45.07 23.12 -40.49
N GLY A 171 44.07 23.45 -41.32
CA GLY A 171 42.67 23.46 -40.90
C GLY A 171 42.12 22.06 -40.64
N VAL A 172 42.39 21.06 -41.48
CA VAL A 172 41.89 19.70 -41.23
C VAL A 172 42.65 19.05 -40.06
N VAL A 173 43.97 19.23 -39.95
CA VAL A 173 44.73 18.63 -38.84
C VAL A 173 44.41 19.29 -37.50
N LEU A 174 44.33 20.62 -37.39
CA LEU A 174 43.94 21.30 -36.13
C LEU A 174 42.46 21.14 -35.81
N SER A 175 41.56 21.13 -36.81
CA SER A 175 40.13 20.95 -36.55
C SER A 175 39.82 19.51 -36.16
N VAL A 176 40.42 18.51 -36.80
CA VAL A 176 40.24 17.10 -36.42
C VAL A 176 40.93 16.82 -35.08
N ALA A 177 42.15 17.32 -34.84
CA ALA A 177 42.81 17.13 -33.55
C ALA A 177 42.08 17.84 -32.40
N SER A 178 41.54 19.05 -32.61
CA SER A 178 40.78 19.77 -31.55
C SER A 178 39.34 19.26 -31.38
N SER A 179 38.66 18.82 -32.44
CA SER A 179 37.30 18.27 -32.35
C SER A 179 37.29 16.83 -31.85
N VAL A 180 38.24 15.99 -32.29
CA VAL A 180 38.40 14.63 -31.74
C VAL A 180 39.02 14.71 -30.35
N GLY A 181 40.05 15.53 -30.14
CA GLY A 181 40.66 15.73 -28.83
C GLY A 181 39.68 16.28 -27.80
N SER A 182 39.02 17.42 -28.07
CA SER A 182 38.07 18.01 -27.11
C SER A 182 36.71 17.32 -27.10
N GLY A 183 36.22 16.79 -28.22
CA GLY A 183 34.94 16.08 -28.28
C GLY A 183 35.02 14.70 -27.64
N VAL A 184 36.13 13.96 -27.82
CA VAL A 184 36.35 12.70 -27.12
C VAL A 184 36.74 12.95 -25.67
N LEU A 185 37.63 13.92 -25.33
CA LEU A 185 37.87 14.21 -23.91
C LEU A 185 36.61 14.71 -23.21
N SER A 186 35.90 15.69 -23.77
CA SER A 186 34.70 16.26 -23.14
C SER A 186 33.54 15.27 -23.14
N GLY A 187 33.33 14.53 -24.24
CA GLY A 187 32.29 13.51 -24.32
C GLY A 187 32.55 12.30 -23.43
N VAL A 188 33.80 11.84 -23.34
CA VAL A 188 34.19 10.73 -22.46
C VAL A 188 34.29 11.20 -21.01
N LEU A 189 34.92 12.34 -20.69
CA LEU A 189 34.91 12.85 -19.31
C LEU A 189 33.49 13.17 -18.87
N SER A 190 32.71 13.94 -19.64
CA SER A 190 31.35 14.31 -19.23
C SER A 190 30.43 13.10 -19.22
N GLY A 191 30.47 12.24 -20.24
CA GLY A 191 29.63 11.04 -20.33
C GLY A 191 29.99 9.98 -19.30
N VAL A 192 31.28 9.73 -19.04
CA VAL A 192 31.71 8.77 -18.02
C VAL A 192 31.53 9.37 -16.62
N LEU A 193 31.94 10.62 -16.37
CA LEU A 193 31.77 11.22 -15.04
C LEU A 193 30.30 11.40 -14.70
N SER A 194 29.46 11.92 -15.61
CA SER A 194 28.03 12.07 -15.34
C SER A 194 27.31 10.71 -15.35
N GLY A 195 27.61 9.80 -16.27
CA GLY A 195 26.99 8.48 -16.32
C GLY A 195 27.35 7.62 -15.11
N VAL A 196 28.61 7.65 -14.67
CA VAL A 196 29.06 6.97 -13.45
C VAL A 196 28.53 7.68 -12.20
N TRP A 197 28.55 9.02 -12.14
CA TRP A 197 27.94 9.72 -11.00
C TRP A 197 26.46 9.42 -10.89
N TRP A 198 25.68 9.69 -11.94
CA TRP A 198 24.24 9.47 -11.89
C TRP A 198 23.92 7.99 -11.72
N GLY A 199 24.55 7.09 -12.49
CA GLY A 199 24.28 5.65 -12.43
C GLY A 199 24.72 5.00 -11.12
N VAL A 200 25.96 5.24 -10.67
CA VAL A 200 26.51 4.60 -9.47
C VAL A 200 26.02 5.29 -8.22
N VAL A 201 26.01 6.63 -8.15
CA VAL A 201 25.57 7.32 -6.93
C VAL A 201 24.07 7.14 -6.73
N TRP A 202 23.22 7.29 -7.76
CA TRP A 202 21.79 6.98 -7.57
C TRP A 202 21.54 5.49 -7.39
N GLY A 203 22.28 4.62 -8.07
CA GLY A 203 22.17 3.18 -7.86
C GLY A 203 22.46 2.79 -6.40
N VAL A 204 23.58 3.28 -5.84
CA VAL A 204 23.97 3.04 -4.45
C VAL A 204 22.99 3.71 -3.49
N VAL A 205 22.64 4.97 -3.71
CA VAL A 205 21.67 5.69 -2.87
C VAL A 205 20.33 4.97 -2.87
N LEU A 206 19.83 4.52 -4.02
CA LEU A 206 18.59 3.75 -4.12
C LEU A 206 18.70 2.42 -3.38
N ILE A 207 19.81 1.70 -3.50
CA ILE A 207 20.00 0.42 -2.78
C ILE A 207 19.97 0.65 -1.27
N PHE A 208 20.73 1.62 -0.76
CA PHE A 208 20.77 1.92 0.67
C PHE A 208 19.47 2.56 1.18
N ALA A 209 18.78 3.34 0.35
CA ALA A 209 17.48 3.94 0.65
C ALA A 209 16.36 2.90 0.74
N PHE A 210 16.34 1.98 -0.23
CA PHE A 210 15.23 1.07 -0.44
C PHE A 210 15.40 -0.25 0.30
N PHE A 211 16.58 -0.89 0.19
CA PHE A 211 16.84 -2.19 0.83
C PHE A 211 17.29 -2.06 2.29
N ARG A 212 17.85 -0.91 2.68
CA ARG A 212 18.35 -0.65 4.04
C ARG A 212 19.26 -1.79 4.54
N PRO A 213 20.39 -2.06 3.85
CA PRO A 213 21.29 -3.17 4.19
C PRO A 213 21.87 -3.02 5.61
N ASP A 214 22.02 -1.79 6.10
CA ASP A 214 22.33 -1.45 7.49
C ASP A 214 21.33 -2.05 8.48
N ASN A 215 20.03 -1.86 8.24
CA ASN A 215 18.96 -2.43 9.07
C ASN A 215 18.91 -3.95 8.95
N TRP A 216 19.10 -4.48 7.74
CA TRP A 216 19.17 -5.92 7.52
C TRP A 216 20.34 -6.56 8.31
N LEU A 217 21.50 -5.91 8.32
CA LEU A 217 22.67 -6.34 9.11
C LEU A 217 22.39 -6.31 10.63
N ILE A 218 21.69 -5.28 11.12
CA ILE A 218 21.24 -5.24 12.52
C ILE A 218 20.33 -6.44 12.82
N GLY A 219 19.41 -6.78 11.92
CA GLY A 219 18.53 -7.94 12.07
C GLY A 219 19.26 -9.27 12.07
N LEU A 220 20.32 -9.40 11.27
CA LEU A 220 21.19 -10.57 11.28
C LEU A 220 21.82 -10.78 12.67
N LEU A 221 22.25 -9.70 13.33
CA LEU A 221 22.89 -9.75 14.65
C LEU A 221 21.88 -9.87 15.80
N ALA A 222 20.72 -9.23 15.69
CA ALA A 222 19.71 -9.15 16.75
C ALA A 222 18.76 -10.37 16.80
N GLY A 223 18.72 -11.17 15.73
CA GLY A 223 17.83 -12.32 15.59
C GLY A 223 16.35 -11.95 15.35
N PRO A 224 15.49 -12.93 15.02
CA PRO A 224 14.11 -12.70 14.56
C PRO A 224 13.15 -12.18 15.64
N GLN A 225 13.55 -12.17 16.90
CA GLN A 225 12.71 -11.85 18.07
C GLN A 225 13.26 -10.68 18.92
N GLY A 226 14.37 -10.05 18.49
CA GLY A 226 15.10 -9.07 19.30
C GLY A 226 14.40 -7.72 19.47
N ARG A 227 14.75 -6.98 20.53
CA ARG A 227 14.30 -5.58 20.76
C ARG A 227 14.70 -4.62 19.64
N LEU A 228 15.77 -4.94 18.91
CA LEU A 228 16.31 -4.19 17.77
C LEU A 228 15.84 -4.77 16.42
N PHE A 229 14.71 -5.46 16.39
CA PHE A 229 14.16 -6.02 15.15
C PHE A 229 14.03 -4.93 14.08
N PRO A 230 14.63 -5.10 12.89
CA PRO A 230 14.59 -4.10 11.83
C PRO A 230 13.23 -4.10 11.13
N ARG A 231 12.64 -2.92 11.00
CA ARG A 231 11.22 -2.78 10.61
C ARG A 231 11.03 -2.27 9.19
N ILE A 232 12.07 -1.70 8.58
CA ILE A 232 11.96 -1.03 7.29
C ILE A 232 12.65 -1.79 6.16
N THR A 233 13.59 -2.68 6.49
CA THR A 233 14.25 -3.45 5.45
C THR A 233 13.25 -4.32 4.69
N LEU A 234 13.30 -4.24 3.36
CA LEU A 234 12.56 -5.12 2.45
C LEU A 234 13.28 -6.46 2.27
N LEU A 235 14.56 -6.52 2.64
CA LEU A 235 15.33 -7.75 2.56
C LEU A 235 14.77 -8.75 3.58
N PRO A 236 14.49 -10.00 3.15
CA PRO A 236 14.10 -11.07 4.04
C PRO A 236 15.13 -11.26 5.16
N LEU A 237 14.66 -11.20 6.40
CA LEU A 237 15.53 -11.46 7.54
C LEU A 237 15.92 -12.93 7.61
N PRO A 238 17.23 -13.25 7.72
CA PRO A 238 17.69 -14.63 7.83
C PRO A 238 17.04 -15.34 9.02
N GLY A 239 16.59 -16.57 8.80
CA GLY A 239 15.95 -17.40 9.84
C GLY A 239 14.51 -17.01 10.19
N LEU A 240 14.01 -15.83 9.80
CA LEU A 240 12.64 -15.40 10.13
C LEU A 240 11.61 -16.37 9.55
N THR A 241 11.71 -16.72 8.27
CA THR A 241 10.76 -17.65 7.64
C THR A 241 10.72 -19.01 8.35
N SER A 242 11.86 -19.58 8.72
CA SER A 242 11.90 -20.85 9.46
C SER A 242 11.29 -20.73 10.85
N THR A 243 11.55 -19.64 11.57
CA THR A 243 10.93 -19.39 12.89
C THR A 243 9.42 -19.27 12.77
N LEU A 244 8.93 -18.51 11.79
CA LEU A 244 7.50 -18.35 11.53
C LEU A 244 6.85 -19.69 11.16
N GLN A 245 7.52 -20.54 10.37
CA GLN A 245 7.03 -21.88 10.05
C GLN A 245 6.89 -22.75 11.29
N GLN A 246 7.92 -22.77 12.15
CA GLN A 246 7.89 -23.54 13.40
C GLN A 246 6.75 -23.08 14.30
N TRP A 247 6.53 -21.77 14.43
CA TRP A 247 5.41 -21.26 15.22
C TRP A 247 4.06 -21.64 14.65
N LEU A 248 3.86 -21.50 13.33
CA LEU A 248 2.61 -21.90 12.67
C LEU A 248 2.32 -23.39 12.84
N GLN A 249 3.35 -24.23 12.86
CA GLN A 249 3.22 -25.67 13.10
C GLN A 249 2.91 -26.00 14.57
N GLN A 250 3.45 -25.23 15.52
CA GLN A 250 3.29 -25.48 16.95
C GLN A 250 1.97 -24.95 17.54
N ASP A 251 1.65 -23.68 17.28
CA ASP A 251 0.45 -23.01 17.75
C ASP A 251 -0.01 -21.99 16.72
N TRP A 252 -1.06 -22.37 15.97
CA TRP A 252 -1.60 -21.58 14.87
C TRP A 252 -2.15 -20.23 15.31
N GLU A 253 -2.88 -20.18 16.43
CA GLU A 253 -3.56 -18.96 16.90
C GLU A 253 -2.55 -17.93 17.39
N THR A 254 -1.60 -18.35 18.23
CA THR A 254 -0.53 -17.46 18.69
C THR A 254 0.37 -17.03 17.53
N ALA A 255 0.64 -17.92 16.58
CA ALA A 255 1.44 -17.61 15.40
C ALA A 255 0.77 -16.56 14.50
N ILE A 256 -0.54 -16.64 14.24
CA ILE A 256 -1.26 -15.64 13.44
C ILE A 256 -1.14 -14.25 14.08
N ASN A 257 -1.30 -14.17 15.41
CA ASN A 257 -1.13 -12.91 16.13
C ASN A 257 0.28 -12.33 15.93
N ASN A 258 1.31 -13.18 15.98
CA ASN A 258 2.67 -12.76 15.69
C ASN A 258 2.86 -12.32 14.23
N LEU A 259 2.31 -13.06 13.25
CA LEU A 259 2.38 -12.69 11.83
C LEU A 259 1.78 -11.30 11.60
N ASN A 260 0.60 -11.03 12.19
CA ASN A 260 -0.06 -9.74 12.14
C ASN A 260 0.82 -8.61 12.70
N GLN A 261 1.56 -8.86 13.77
CA GLN A 261 2.52 -7.88 14.31
C GLN A 261 3.63 -7.57 13.30
N TYR A 262 4.18 -8.59 12.63
CA TYR A 262 5.19 -8.36 11.58
C TYR A 262 4.61 -7.62 10.38
N LEU A 263 3.41 -7.97 9.92
CA LEU A 263 2.76 -7.29 8.79
C LEU A 263 2.45 -5.81 9.11
N ARG A 264 1.98 -5.53 10.33
CA ARG A 264 1.61 -4.17 10.73
C ARG A 264 2.82 -3.28 11.03
N TYR A 265 3.87 -3.84 11.64
CA TYR A 265 4.98 -3.05 12.18
C TYR A 265 6.33 -3.32 11.53
N SER A 266 6.37 -4.07 10.43
CA SER A 266 7.59 -4.29 9.65
C SER A 266 7.31 -4.37 8.15
N ARG A 267 8.37 -4.39 7.34
CA ARG A 267 8.30 -4.63 5.89
C ARG A 267 8.61 -6.09 5.50
N GLN A 268 8.46 -7.02 6.43
CA GLN A 268 8.78 -8.45 6.25
C GLN A 268 7.60 -9.25 5.69
N PHE A 269 6.91 -8.72 4.67
CA PHE A 269 5.80 -9.40 4.01
C PHE A 269 6.25 -10.71 3.34
N ILE A 270 7.39 -10.68 2.63
CA ILE A 270 7.88 -11.83 1.86
C ILE A 270 8.16 -13.04 2.77
N PRO A 271 8.88 -12.93 3.90
CA PRO A 271 9.04 -14.04 4.83
C PRO A 271 7.75 -14.59 5.42
N VAL A 272 6.80 -13.71 5.77
CA VAL A 272 5.49 -14.08 6.32
C VAL A 272 4.71 -14.88 5.29
N LEU A 273 4.60 -14.37 4.06
CA LEU A 273 3.94 -15.05 2.96
C LEU A 273 4.59 -16.41 2.66
N ALA A 274 5.92 -16.46 2.59
CA ALA A 274 6.65 -17.70 2.34
C ALA A 274 6.44 -18.74 3.45
N ALA A 275 6.32 -18.33 4.71
CA ALA A 275 6.01 -19.22 5.82
C ALA A 275 4.60 -19.81 5.69
N VAL A 276 3.59 -18.95 5.49
CA VAL A 276 2.19 -19.35 5.34
C VAL A 276 2.01 -20.30 4.15
N ASN A 277 2.54 -19.95 2.98
CA ASN A 277 2.42 -20.78 1.77
C ASN A 277 3.10 -22.14 1.87
N ARG A 278 4.14 -22.28 2.71
CA ARG A 278 4.81 -23.55 2.93
C ARG A 278 4.11 -24.41 3.97
N VAL A 279 3.49 -23.80 4.99
CA VAL A 279 2.88 -24.54 6.11
C VAL A 279 1.44 -24.93 5.82
N LEU A 280 0.64 -24.07 5.17
CA LEU A 280 -0.77 -24.37 4.87
C LEU A 280 -1.00 -25.72 4.17
N PRO A 281 -0.21 -26.10 3.13
CA PRO A 281 -0.39 -27.39 2.45
C PRO A 281 0.08 -28.61 3.27
N GLN A 282 0.75 -28.41 4.41
CA GLN A 282 1.23 -29.51 5.25
C GLN A 282 0.16 -30.01 6.23
N PHE A 283 -0.91 -29.23 6.43
CA PHE A 283 -2.02 -29.64 7.30
C PHE A 283 -3.00 -30.55 6.57
N PRO A 284 -3.78 -31.37 7.30
CA PRO A 284 -4.86 -32.16 6.72
C PRO A 284 -5.88 -31.27 5.98
N GLU A 285 -6.42 -31.76 4.88
CA GLU A 285 -7.35 -30.98 4.03
C GLU A 285 -8.59 -30.48 4.78
N ALA A 286 -9.07 -31.24 5.76
CA ALA A 286 -10.19 -30.88 6.62
C ALA A 286 -9.94 -29.62 7.47
N GLU A 287 -8.68 -29.29 7.76
CA GLU A 287 -8.33 -28.12 8.57
C GLU A 287 -8.02 -26.87 7.74
N ILE A 288 -7.86 -27.00 6.42
CA ILE A 288 -7.38 -25.92 5.55
C ILE A 288 -8.34 -24.72 5.59
N ILE A 289 -9.65 -24.95 5.41
CA ILE A 289 -10.64 -23.87 5.37
C ILE A 289 -10.70 -23.16 6.73
N TYR A 290 -10.71 -23.92 7.82
CA TYR A 290 -10.65 -23.36 9.17
C TYR A 290 -9.39 -22.49 9.36
N ARG A 291 -8.21 -23.00 9.02
CA ARG A 291 -6.95 -22.27 9.20
C ARG A 291 -6.88 -20.99 8.37
N VAL A 292 -7.37 -21.03 7.14
CA VAL A 292 -7.46 -19.85 6.27
C VAL A 292 -8.52 -18.87 6.76
N SER A 293 -9.64 -19.34 7.30
CA SER A 293 -10.65 -18.45 7.88
C SER A 293 -10.12 -17.70 9.10
N ARG A 294 -9.30 -18.36 9.94
CA ARG A 294 -8.58 -17.73 11.05
C ARG A 294 -7.59 -16.66 10.58
N LEU A 295 -6.91 -16.87 9.45
CA LEU A 295 -6.08 -15.83 8.82
C LEU A 295 -6.91 -14.64 8.32
N ALA A 296 -8.14 -14.90 7.88
CA ALA A 296 -9.08 -13.88 7.38
C ALA A 296 -9.92 -13.20 8.48
N GLU A 297 -9.84 -13.66 9.72
CA GLU A 297 -10.63 -13.12 10.85
C GLU A 297 -10.27 -11.66 11.15
N ASN A 298 -8.97 -11.38 11.27
CA ASN A 298 -8.43 -10.06 11.56
C ASN A 298 -7.05 -9.85 10.90
N PRO A 299 -6.98 -9.85 9.56
CA PRO A 299 -5.71 -9.68 8.86
C PRO A 299 -5.24 -8.23 9.00
N SER A 300 -3.97 -8.05 9.37
CA SER A 300 -3.33 -6.73 9.31
C SER A 300 -3.08 -6.26 7.87
N ASP A 301 -2.93 -7.21 6.93
CA ASP A 301 -2.77 -6.95 5.51
C ASP A 301 -3.46 -8.04 4.68
N TRP A 302 -4.56 -7.68 4.01
CA TRP A 302 -5.32 -8.59 3.15
C TRP A 302 -4.52 -9.06 1.92
N GLN A 303 -3.44 -8.37 1.55
CA GLN A 303 -2.54 -8.83 0.49
C GLN A 303 -1.94 -10.21 0.82
N LEU A 304 -1.86 -10.59 2.10
CA LEU A 304 -1.42 -11.92 2.49
C LEU A 304 -2.30 -13.01 1.86
N LEU A 305 -3.63 -12.88 1.94
CA LEU A 305 -4.57 -13.85 1.36
C LEU A 305 -4.58 -13.80 -0.17
N LYS A 306 -4.45 -12.59 -0.74
CA LYS A 306 -4.29 -12.42 -2.19
C LYS A 306 -3.07 -13.18 -2.71
N TYR A 307 -1.88 -12.94 -2.15
CA TYR A 307 -0.65 -13.58 -2.62
C TYR A 307 -0.46 -15.00 -2.10
N ALA A 308 -1.27 -15.44 -1.13
CA ALA A 308 -1.36 -16.86 -0.79
C ALA A 308 -1.99 -17.66 -1.93
N SER A 309 -2.90 -17.05 -2.68
CA SER A 309 -3.56 -17.67 -3.85
C SER A 309 -2.92 -17.29 -5.20
N ALA A 310 -2.24 -16.15 -5.31
CA ALA A 310 -1.60 -15.67 -6.52
C ALA A 310 -0.08 -15.94 -6.57
N LYS A 311 0.53 -15.71 -7.73
CA LYS A 311 1.99 -15.65 -7.85
C LYS A 311 2.55 -14.42 -7.11
N PRO A 312 3.71 -14.54 -6.43
CA PRO A 312 4.37 -13.38 -5.82
C PRO A 312 4.65 -12.29 -6.88
N PHE A 313 4.42 -11.03 -6.53
CA PHE A 313 4.70 -9.84 -7.37
C PHE A 313 3.90 -9.75 -8.68
N SER A 314 2.73 -10.40 -8.76
CA SER A 314 1.77 -10.16 -9.86
C SER A 314 1.04 -8.83 -9.67
N TRP A 315 1.07 -8.00 -10.71
CA TRP A 315 0.39 -6.70 -10.75
C TRP A 315 -1.09 -6.79 -11.15
N SER A 316 -1.57 -7.97 -11.57
CA SER A 316 -2.95 -8.20 -12.02
C SER A 316 -3.66 -9.32 -11.24
N ASP A 317 -4.96 -9.14 -11.00
CA ASP A 317 -5.84 -10.13 -10.34
C ASP A 317 -6.12 -11.36 -11.21
N SER A 318 -5.81 -11.29 -12.51
CA SER A 318 -5.94 -12.38 -13.49
C SER A 318 -5.01 -13.57 -13.27
N GLN A 319 -4.20 -13.56 -12.21
CA GLN A 319 -3.23 -14.63 -11.90
C GLN A 319 -3.50 -15.34 -10.56
N ILE A 320 -4.66 -15.13 -9.94
CA ILE A 320 -5.09 -15.92 -8.78
C ILE A 320 -5.29 -17.37 -9.23
N ARG A 321 -4.72 -18.31 -8.48
CA ARG A 321 -4.73 -19.74 -8.78
C ARG A 321 -5.63 -20.46 -7.79
N LEU A 322 -6.47 -21.35 -8.31
CA LEU A 322 -7.37 -22.19 -7.51
C LEU A 322 -6.94 -23.66 -7.54
N ASP A 323 -5.68 -23.94 -7.89
CA ASP A 323 -5.17 -25.29 -8.16
C ASP A 323 -4.91 -26.12 -6.90
N THR A 324 -4.99 -25.52 -5.71
CA THR A 324 -4.90 -26.25 -4.44
C THR A 324 -5.97 -25.75 -3.48
N PRO A 325 -6.46 -26.58 -2.55
CA PRO A 325 -7.49 -26.17 -1.60
C PRO A 325 -7.12 -24.94 -0.78
N ALA A 326 -5.87 -24.83 -0.33
CA ALA A 326 -5.39 -23.68 0.44
C ALA A 326 -5.44 -22.38 -0.37
N ARG A 327 -5.08 -22.43 -1.66
CA ARG A 327 -5.14 -21.27 -2.55
C ARG A 327 -6.58 -20.90 -2.89
N ALA A 328 -7.43 -21.88 -3.14
CA ALA A 328 -8.85 -21.66 -3.41
C ALA A 328 -9.56 -21.04 -2.20
N ALA A 329 -9.33 -21.56 -0.98
CA ALA A 329 -9.86 -20.98 0.25
C ALA A 329 -9.36 -19.54 0.46
N ALA A 330 -8.06 -19.27 0.27
CA ALA A 330 -7.50 -17.93 0.44
C ALA A 330 -8.05 -16.93 -0.59
N ALA A 331 -8.21 -17.36 -1.84
CA ALA A 331 -8.88 -16.58 -2.89
C ALA A 331 -10.33 -16.27 -2.54
N GLY A 332 -11.09 -17.26 -2.05
CA GLY A 332 -12.48 -17.10 -1.65
C GLY A 332 -12.67 -16.01 -0.59
N PHE A 333 -11.88 -16.05 0.50
CA PHE A 333 -11.94 -15.02 1.54
C PHE A 333 -11.47 -13.64 1.05
N TRP A 334 -10.46 -13.59 0.18
CA TRP A 334 -10.02 -12.34 -0.45
C TRP A 334 -11.12 -11.72 -1.34
N TYR A 335 -11.82 -12.53 -2.14
CA TYR A 335 -12.90 -12.05 -2.99
C TYR A 335 -14.13 -11.60 -2.19
N LEU A 336 -14.47 -12.28 -1.10
CA LEU A 336 -15.51 -11.82 -0.17
C LEU A 336 -15.17 -10.42 0.38
N HIS A 337 -13.92 -10.21 0.80
CA HIS A 337 -13.44 -8.91 1.26
C HIS A 337 -13.57 -7.81 0.20
N GLN A 338 -13.28 -8.17 -1.06
CA GLN A 338 -13.42 -7.27 -2.21
C GLN A 338 -14.86 -7.14 -2.74
N GLN A 339 -15.83 -7.77 -2.08
CA GLN A 339 -17.25 -7.80 -2.47
C GLN A 339 -17.50 -8.45 -3.85
N ASP A 340 -16.54 -9.20 -4.39
CA ASP A 340 -16.66 -9.93 -5.67
C ASP A 340 -17.26 -11.32 -5.40
N THR A 341 -18.58 -11.38 -5.32
CA THR A 341 -19.32 -12.56 -4.89
C THR A 341 -19.28 -13.71 -5.89
N GLU A 342 -19.21 -13.41 -7.20
CA GLU A 342 -19.14 -14.41 -8.27
C GLU A 342 -17.80 -15.18 -8.22
N LYS A 343 -16.69 -14.44 -8.09
CA LYS A 343 -15.37 -15.08 -7.94
C LYS A 343 -15.22 -15.78 -6.60
N ALA A 344 -15.81 -15.24 -5.53
CA ALA A 344 -15.84 -15.91 -4.24
C ALA A 344 -16.56 -17.26 -4.32
N GLU A 345 -17.75 -17.31 -4.94
CA GLU A 345 -18.51 -18.55 -5.15
C GLU A 345 -17.68 -19.57 -5.94
N THR A 346 -17.07 -19.12 -7.04
CA THR A 346 -16.21 -19.98 -7.89
C THR A 346 -15.03 -20.55 -7.10
N ALA A 347 -14.40 -19.74 -6.25
CA ALA A 347 -13.27 -20.18 -5.43
C ALA A 347 -13.71 -21.19 -4.34
N PHE A 348 -14.82 -20.94 -3.65
CA PHE A 348 -15.33 -21.87 -2.64
C PHE A 348 -15.90 -23.16 -3.23
N ALA A 349 -16.39 -23.14 -4.47
CA ALA A 349 -16.84 -24.34 -5.17
C ALA A 349 -15.74 -25.40 -5.29
N VAL A 350 -14.47 -24.99 -5.43
CA VAL A 350 -13.31 -25.90 -5.51
C VAL A 350 -13.07 -26.65 -4.19
N VAL A 351 -13.43 -26.05 -3.06
CA VAL A 351 -13.21 -26.65 -1.72
C VAL A 351 -14.48 -27.21 -1.10
N ARG A 352 -15.57 -27.30 -1.87
CA ARG A 352 -16.91 -27.73 -1.41
C ARG A 352 -16.91 -29.09 -0.71
N SER A 353 -16.10 -30.03 -1.20
CA SER A 353 -16.00 -31.39 -0.63
C SER A 353 -15.25 -31.48 0.69
N LEU A 354 -14.59 -30.40 1.12
CA LEU A 354 -13.82 -30.37 2.36
C LEU A 354 -14.68 -29.96 3.55
N ALA A 355 -14.17 -30.17 4.76
CA ALA A 355 -14.84 -29.72 5.98
C ALA A 355 -15.02 -28.19 5.96
N TYR A 356 -16.24 -27.73 6.26
CA TYR A 356 -16.70 -26.34 6.12
C TYR A 356 -16.76 -25.80 4.69
N GLY A 357 -16.47 -26.63 3.67
CA GLY A 357 -16.50 -26.24 2.26
C GLY A 357 -17.91 -25.92 1.76
N GLU A 358 -18.86 -26.81 2.03
CA GLU A 358 -20.28 -26.60 1.73
C GLU A 358 -20.82 -25.35 2.42
N GLU A 359 -20.44 -25.12 3.67
CA GLU A 359 -20.85 -23.94 4.43
C GLU A 359 -20.35 -22.66 3.74
N MET A 360 -19.05 -22.57 3.42
CA MET A 360 -18.51 -21.38 2.78
C MET A 360 -19.02 -21.16 1.36
N TYR A 361 -19.25 -22.24 0.60
CA TYR A 361 -19.85 -22.17 -0.73
C TYR A 361 -21.30 -21.66 -0.66
N SER A 362 -22.13 -22.25 0.19
CA SER A 362 -23.53 -21.83 0.37
C SER A 362 -23.65 -20.41 0.91
N LEU A 363 -22.75 -19.99 1.79
CA LEU A 363 -22.63 -18.61 2.27
C LEU A 363 -22.30 -17.66 1.11
N ALA A 364 -21.25 -17.94 0.33
CA ALA A 364 -20.86 -17.08 -0.80
C ALA A 364 -21.99 -16.96 -1.84
N GLN A 365 -22.64 -18.08 -2.16
CA GLN A 365 -23.77 -18.12 -3.07
C GLN A 365 -24.98 -17.33 -2.53
N THR A 366 -25.28 -17.44 -1.24
CA THR A 366 -26.36 -16.67 -0.60
C THR A 366 -26.09 -15.17 -0.69
N LEU A 367 -24.88 -14.75 -0.33
CA LEU A 367 -24.49 -13.34 -0.42
C LEU A 367 -24.47 -12.84 -1.87
N HIS A 368 -24.10 -13.69 -2.84
CA HIS A 368 -24.20 -13.38 -4.27
C HIS A 368 -25.65 -13.05 -4.66
N ARG A 369 -26.61 -13.95 -4.37
CA ARG A 369 -28.04 -13.74 -4.66
C ARG A 369 -28.57 -12.47 -3.99
N PHE A 370 -28.25 -12.27 -2.70
CA PHE A 370 -28.70 -11.09 -1.96
C PHE A 370 -28.14 -9.79 -2.52
N SER A 371 -26.88 -9.80 -2.98
CA SER A 371 -26.24 -8.63 -3.58
C SER A 371 -26.88 -8.19 -4.91
N GLN A 372 -27.45 -9.13 -5.66
CA GLN A 372 -28.13 -8.85 -6.94
C GLN A 372 -29.51 -8.21 -6.74
N ALA A 373 -30.25 -8.59 -5.69
CA ALA A 373 -31.55 -8.01 -5.41
C ALA A 373 -31.46 -6.49 -5.14
N ALA A 374 -32.30 -5.71 -5.83
CA ALA A 374 -32.25 -4.24 -5.84
C ALA A 374 -33.63 -3.58 -5.76
N THR A 375 -34.71 -4.35 -5.84
CA THR A 375 -36.10 -3.87 -5.72
C THR A 375 -36.86 -4.70 -4.70
N PRO A 376 -37.90 -4.16 -4.05
CA PRO A 376 -38.73 -4.91 -3.11
C PRO A 376 -39.26 -6.22 -3.71
N ASP A 377 -39.65 -6.23 -4.99
CA ASP A 377 -40.12 -7.43 -5.67
C ASP A 377 -39.01 -8.46 -5.89
N SER A 378 -37.82 -8.01 -6.30
CA SER A 378 -36.66 -8.91 -6.41
C SER A 378 -36.27 -9.50 -5.05
N ILE A 379 -36.38 -8.73 -3.97
CA ILE A 379 -36.08 -9.18 -2.61
C ILE A 379 -37.12 -10.20 -2.15
N ALA A 380 -38.41 -9.95 -2.37
CA ALA A 380 -39.49 -10.88 -2.04
C ALA A 380 -39.40 -12.22 -2.80
N SER A 381 -38.85 -12.19 -4.02
CA SER A 381 -38.66 -13.39 -4.84
C SER A 381 -37.45 -14.24 -4.44
N LEU A 382 -36.61 -13.77 -3.50
CA LEU A 382 -35.48 -14.54 -3.02
C LEU A 382 -35.95 -15.73 -2.19
N GLU A 383 -35.41 -16.91 -2.48
CA GLU A 383 -35.57 -18.07 -1.60
C GLU A 383 -34.84 -17.86 -0.28
N VAL A 384 -35.49 -18.22 0.82
CA VAL A 384 -34.90 -18.19 2.17
C VAL A 384 -33.68 -19.12 2.19
N ALA A 385 -32.52 -18.58 2.53
CA ALA A 385 -31.29 -19.36 2.56
C ALA A 385 -31.33 -20.42 3.68
N PRO A 386 -30.89 -21.67 3.43
CA PRO A 386 -30.79 -22.68 4.47
C PRO A 386 -29.73 -22.26 5.51
N ILE A 387 -30.07 -22.38 6.80
CA ILE A 387 -29.14 -22.08 7.90
C ILE A 387 -28.11 -23.21 7.98
N ALA A 388 -26.83 -22.86 8.15
CA ALA A 388 -25.76 -23.83 8.29
C ALA A 388 -25.97 -24.76 9.50
N ALA A 389 -25.60 -26.03 9.34
CA ALA A 389 -25.59 -27.00 10.43
C ALA A 389 -24.50 -26.66 11.47
N GLU A 390 -24.78 -26.90 12.74
CA GLU A 390 -23.80 -26.70 13.82
C GLU A 390 -22.81 -27.88 13.90
N PRO A 391 -21.50 -27.65 14.19
CA PRO A 391 -20.87 -26.35 14.45
C PRO A 391 -20.53 -25.59 13.16
N SER A 392 -20.91 -24.31 13.10
CA SER A 392 -20.64 -23.43 11.96
C SER A 392 -19.30 -22.70 12.10
N LEU A 393 -18.60 -22.51 10.98
CA LEU A 393 -17.37 -21.73 10.89
C LEU A 393 -17.60 -20.22 11.03
N ARG A 394 -18.74 -19.72 10.56
CA ARG A 394 -19.09 -18.28 10.50
C ARG A 394 -20.44 -17.98 11.17
N PRO A 395 -20.62 -18.26 12.48
CA PRO A 395 -21.92 -18.17 13.14
C PRO A 395 -22.51 -16.75 13.13
N GLN A 396 -21.68 -15.71 13.28
CA GLN A 396 -22.14 -14.32 13.23
C GLN A 396 -22.64 -13.93 11.83
N THR A 397 -22.02 -14.46 10.78
CA THR A 397 -22.44 -14.23 9.40
C THR A 397 -23.80 -14.88 9.14
N TRP A 398 -24.00 -16.12 9.61
CA TRP A 398 -25.28 -16.82 9.51
C TRP A 398 -26.38 -16.16 10.35
N GLN A 399 -26.04 -15.55 11.49
CA GLN A 399 -26.97 -14.74 12.25
C GLN A 399 -27.44 -13.52 11.44
N ALA A 400 -26.54 -12.80 10.79
CA ALA A 400 -26.91 -11.68 9.93
C ALA A 400 -27.72 -12.12 8.70
N ILE A 401 -27.37 -13.25 8.08
CA ILE A 401 -28.17 -13.87 7.01
C ILE A 401 -29.56 -14.24 7.53
N SER A 402 -29.69 -14.74 8.75
CA SER A 402 -31.00 -15.02 9.36
C SER A 402 -31.83 -13.74 9.55
N SER A 403 -31.22 -12.62 9.94
CA SER A 403 -31.91 -11.32 9.99
C SER A 403 -32.35 -10.86 8.59
N LEU A 404 -31.51 -11.03 7.57
CA LEU A 404 -31.87 -10.73 6.17
C LEU A 404 -32.99 -11.64 5.65
N ASN A 405 -32.99 -12.93 6.00
CA ASN A 405 -34.07 -13.87 5.69
C ASN A 405 -35.41 -13.42 6.31
N ARG A 406 -35.39 -12.87 7.53
CA ARG A 406 -36.60 -12.28 8.14
C ARG A 406 -37.09 -11.07 7.34
N VAL A 407 -36.18 -10.21 6.89
CA VAL A 407 -36.53 -9.07 6.03
C VAL A 407 -37.16 -9.53 4.71
N ILE A 408 -36.61 -10.55 4.06
CA ILE A 408 -37.20 -11.17 2.86
C ILE A 408 -38.63 -11.64 3.13
N ALA A 409 -38.86 -12.37 4.23
CA ALA A 409 -40.17 -12.88 4.58
C ALA A 409 -41.19 -11.76 4.86
N GLU A 410 -40.78 -10.71 5.59
CA GLU A 410 -41.64 -9.55 5.87
C GLU A 410 -41.99 -8.78 4.59
N ILE A 411 -41.04 -8.60 3.66
CA ILE A 411 -41.30 -7.94 2.36
C ILE A 411 -42.24 -8.79 1.51
N ALA A 412 -42.05 -10.11 1.46
CA ALA A 412 -42.92 -11.03 0.72
C ALA A 412 -44.36 -11.03 1.27
N LEU A 413 -44.53 -10.95 2.59
CA LEU A 413 -45.85 -10.78 3.22
C LEU A 413 -46.47 -9.41 2.89
N ALA A 414 -45.65 -8.37 2.86
CA ALA A 414 -46.09 -6.99 2.64
C ALA A 414 -46.48 -6.67 1.18
N GLN A 415 -46.09 -7.51 0.20
CA GLN A 415 -46.51 -7.36 -1.21
C GLN A 415 -48.03 -7.35 -1.42
N ARG A 416 -48.83 -7.85 -0.47
CA ARG A 416 -50.30 -7.84 -0.54
C ARG A 416 -50.94 -6.58 0.05
N SER A 417 -50.29 -5.94 1.03
CA SER A 417 -50.71 -4.66 1.63
C SER A 417 -49.57 -4.11 2.50
N TYR A 418 -48.78 -3.19 1.95
CA TYR A 418 -47.61 -2.65 2.64
C TYR A 418 -48.04 -1.60 3.68
N SER A 419 -48.02 -1.95 4.98
CA SER A 419 -48.35 -1.03 6.07
C SER A 419 -47.13 -0.23 6.52
N GLN A 420 -47.37 0.93 7.14
CA GLN A 420 -46.30 1.76 7.71
C GLN A 420 -45.56 1.05 8.85
N GLU A 421 -46.26 0.24 9.65
CA GLU A 421 -45.65 -0.55 10.73
C GLU A 421 -44.70 -1.63 10.19
N THR A 422 -45.08 -2.31 9.10
CA THR A 422 -44.21 -3.31 8.45
C THR A 422 -42.97 -2.64 7.87
N ARG A 423 -43.09 -1.42 7.33
CA ARG A 423 -41.94 -0.62 6.89
C ARG A 423 -40.97 -0.34 8.03
N ASP A 424 -41.47 0.19 9.13
CA ASP A 424 -40.64 0.61 10.26
C ASP A 424 -39.92 -0.59 10.88
N ARG A 425 -40.58 -1.76 10.90
CA ARG A 425 -39.96 -3.02 11.33
C ARG A 425 -38.86 -3.49 10.39
N ILE A 426 -39.06 -3.46 9.07
CA ILE A 426 -38.03 -3.81 8.08
C ILE A 426 -36.82 -2.88 8.20
N ILE A 427 -37.06 -1.57 8.26
CA ILE A 427 -35.99 -0.57 8.41
C ILE A 427 -35.27 -0.74 9.75
N GLY A 428 -35.99 -1.07 10.82
CA GLY A 428 -35.44 -1.37 12.13
C GLY A 428 -34.48 -2.57 12.13
N GLU A 429 -34.89 -3.69 11.54
CA GLU A 429 -34.04 -4.90 11.40
C GLU A 429 -32.80 -4.63 10.54
N LEU A 430 -32.94 -3.93 9.41
CA LEU A 430 -31.80 -3.56 8.57
C LEU A 430 -30.84 -2.60 9.29
N SER A 431 -31.36 -1.70 10.13
CA SER A 431 -30.53 -0.81 10.94
C SER A 431 -29.82 -1.55 12.06
N ASP A 432 -30.45 -2.56 12.67
CA ASP A 432 -29.80 -3.41 13.67
C ASP A 432 -28.58 -4.15 13.11
N ILE A 433 -28.67 -4.63 11.87
CA ILE A 433 -27.52 -5.23 11.17
C ILE A 433 -26.40 -4.20 11.00
N ILE A 434 -26.75 -2.99 10.54
CA ILE A 434 -25.78 -1.93 10.23
C ILE A 434 -25.10 -1.37 11.48
N ASP A 435 -25.84 -1.22 12.58
CA ASP A 435 -25.36 -0.50 13.75
C ASP A 435 -24.88 -1.45 14.87
N ARG A 436 -25.60 -2.56 15.12
CA ARG A 436 -25.29 -3.46 16.24
C ARG A 436 -24.50 -4.69 15.80
N GLN A 437 -24.97 -5.40 14.78
CA GLN A 437 -24.33 -6.65 14.36
C GLN A 437 -23.00 -6.40 13.66
N ALA A 438 -22.84 -5.25 13.00
CA ALA A 438 -21.63 -4.82 12.31
C ALA A 438 -20.34 -4.93 13.14
N ALA A 439 -20.41 -4.75 14.46
CA ALA A 439 -19.25 -4.85 15.34
C ALA A 439 -18.67 -6.28 15.40
N ASN A 440 -19.54 -7.29 15.29
CA ASN A 440 -19.18 -8.69 15.49
C ASN A 440 -19.08 -9.48 14.17
N LEU A 441 -19.43 -8.86 13.04
CA LEU A 441 -19.27 -9.49 11.73
C LEU A 441 -17.79 -9.69 11.38
N PRO A 442 -17.42 -10.87 10.83
CA PRO A 442 -16.05 -11.09 10.41
C PRO A 442 -15.68 -10.15 9.26
N LEU A 443 -14.43 -9.69 9.25
CA LEU A 443 -14.00 -8.60 8.37
C LEU A 443 -14.06 -8.95 6.88
N ALA A 444 -13.98 -10.23 6.53
CA ALA A 444 -14.10 -10.70 5.14
C ALA A 444 -15.48 -10.41 4.57
N GLU A 445 -16.55 -10.69 5.31
CA GLU A 445 -17.92 -10.58 4.82
C GLU A 445 -18.60 -9.26 5.23
N LYS A 446 -18.06 -8.58 6.25
CA LYS A 446 -18.66 -7.38 6.85
C LYS A 446 -19.02 -6.31 5.83
N ALA A 447 -18.09 -5.90 4.98
CA ALA A 447 -18.34 -4.82 4.01
C ALA A 447 -19.47 -5.18 3.04
N LEU A 448 -19.50 -6.44 2.57
CA LEU A 448 -20.53 -6.95 1.68
C LEU A 448 -21.90 -6.98 2.36
N ILE A 449 -22.02 -7.54 3.56
CA ILE A 449 -23.29 -7.61 4.30
C ILE A 449 -23.84 -6.21 4.60
N LEU A 450 -22.97 -5.29 5.03
CA LEU A 450 -23.37 -3.91 5.28
C LEU A 450 -23.84 -3.22 4.00
N SER A 451 -23.17 -3.44 2.87
CA SER A 451 -23.60 -2.90 1.58
C SER A 451 -24.96 -3.44 1.14
N ILE A 452 -25.23 -4.72 1.35
CA ILE A 452 -26.53 -5.35 1.05
C ILE A 452 -27.62 -4.74 1.94
N ALA A 453 -27.39 -4.69 3.25
CA ALA A 453 -28.35 -4.14 4.22
C ALA A 453 -28.65 -2.66 3.94
N GLN A 454 -27.62 -1.85 3.63
CA GLN A 454 -27.78 -0.45 3.25
C GLN A 454 -28.57 -0.31 1.95
N LYS A 455 -28.23 -1.09 0.91
CA LYS A 455 -28.94 -1.09 -0.37
C LYS A 455 -30.42 -1.40 -0.16
N TRP A 456 -30.74 -2.48 0.56
CA TRP A 456 -32.13 -2.86 0.83
C TRP A 456 -32.87 -1.82 1.67
N LYS A 457 -32.19 -1.19 2.65
CA LYS A 457 -32.76 -0.11 3.45
C LYS A 457 -33.12 1.09 2.58
N THR A 458 -32.21 1.50 1.68
CA THR A 458 -32.48 2.59 0.74
C THR A 458 -33.66 2.27 -0.18
N CYS A 459 -33.69 1.06 -0.77
CA CYS A 459 -34.79 0.63 -1.64
C CYS A 459 -36.15 0.61 -0.94
N CYS A 460 -36.23 0.11 0.30
CA CYS A 460 -37.47 0.06 1.06
C CYS A 460 -37.92 1.44 1.57
N SER A 461 -36.96 2.37 1.73
CA SER A 461 -37.27 3.78 2.07
C SER A 461 -37.72 4.60 0.86
N SER A 462 -37.25 4.26 -0.35
CA SER A 462 -37.51 5.01 -1.59
C SER A 462 -38.64 4.43 -2.45
N SER A 463 -39.20 3.26 -2.14
CA SER A 463 -40.37 2.70 -2.81
C SER A 463 -41.69 3.34 -2.30
N LEU A 464 -41.61 4.64 -2.06
CA LEU A 464 -42.59 5.62 -1.59
C LEU A 464 -42.35 6.90 -2.41
#